data_AF-A0A327L4V9-F1
#
_entry.id   AF-A0A327L4V9-F1
#
_cell.length_a   1.000
_cell.length_b   1.000
_cell.length_c   1.000
_cell.angle_alpha   90.00
_cell.angle_beta   90.00
_cell.angle_gamma   90.00
#
_symmetry.space_group_name_H-M   'P 1'
#
loop_
_entity.id
_entity.type
_entity.pdbx_description
1 polymer ?
#
loop_
_entity_poly.entity_id
_entity_poly.type
_entity_poly.pdbx_seq_one_letter_code
_entity_poly.pdbx_strand_id
1 'polypeptide(L)'
;MGRACLDVETIARGRVANPALFDHVISFENRCLKPIKVQVCVYKTADQCTSLEIPGMKRKDAVLGVGSGSQIIRYTISERR
;
A
#
# COMPACT_ATOMS: atom_id res chain seq x y z
N MET A 1 -5.29 20.57 -13.99
CA MET A 1 -6.03 19.29 -14.07
C MET A 1 -5.03 18.18 -14.28
N GLY A 2 -4.81 17.33 -13.28
CA GLY A 2 -3.73 16.34 -13.31
C GLY A 2 -3.77 15.45 -12.09
N ARG A 3 -4.93 14.83 -11.82
CA ARG A 3 -4.98 13.78 -10.80
C ARG A 3 -4.10 12.64 -11.30
N ALA A 4 -3.10 12.26 -10.51
CA ALA A 4 -2.40 10.99 -10.72
C ALA A 4 -3.48 9.92 -10.87
N CYS A 5 -3.40 9.09 -11.91
CA CYS A 5 -4.43 8.07 -12.13
C CYS A 5 -4.32 6.89 -11.16
N LEU A 6 -3.39 6.97 -10.22
CA LEU A 6 -3.25 6.09 -9.08
C LEU A 6 -3.72 6.84 -7.83
N ASP A 7 -4.78 6.32 -7.22
CA ASP A 7 -5.22 6.70 -5.88
C ASP A 7 -4.62 5.73 -4.87
N VAL A 8 -4.23 6.23 -3.70
CA VAL A 8 -3.56 5.45 -2.67
C VAL A 8 -4.20 5.74 -1.32
N GLU A 9 -4.65 4.69 -0.65
CA GLU A 9 -5.20 4.75 0.70
C GLU A 9 -4.44 3.80 1.62
N THR A 10 -4.30 4.15 2.90
CA THR A 10 -3.68 3.29 3.92
C THR A 10 -4.62 3.09 5.08
N ILE A 11 -4.74 1.85 5.53
CA ILE A 11 -5.63 1.46 6.62
C ILE A 11 -4.84 0.59 7.59
N ALA A 12 -4.93 0.89 8.89
CA ALA A 12 -4.50 -0.02 9.95
C ALA A 12 -5.72 -0.82 10.41
N ARG A 13 -5.77 -2.12 10.09
CA ARG A 13 -6.89 -3.00 10.41
C ARG A 13 -6.56 -3.88 11.61
N GLY A 14 -7.30 -3.74 12.71
CA GLY A 14 -7.14 -4.63 13.87
C GLY A 14 -7.53 -6.07 13.54
N ARG A 15 -6.75 -7.04 14.01
CA ARG A 15 -7.07 -8.47 13.84
C ARG A 15 -8.12 -8.92 14.85
N VAL A 16 -9.13 -9.65 14.38
CA VAL A 16 -10.19 -10.20 15.25
C VAL A 16 -9.62 -11.13 16.32
N ALA A 17 -8.61 -11.94 15.96
CA ALA A 17 -7.97 -12.88 16.88
C ALA A 17 -7.07 -12.20 17.92
N ASN A 18 -6.54 -11.00 17.64
CA ASN A 18 -5.73 -10.24 18.59
C ASN A 18 -5.81 -8.73 18.27
N PRO A 19 -6.65 -7.96 18.98
CA PRO A 19 -6.83 -6.53 18.72
C PRO A 19 -5.60 -5.68 19.05
N ALA A 20 -4.58 -6.23 19.71
CA ALA A 20 -3.29 -5.55 19.90
C ALA A 20 -2.41 -5.56 18.63
N LEU A 21 -2.79 -6.35 17.61
CA LEU A 21 -2.10 -6.44 16.33
C LEU A 21 -2.91 -5.75 15.22
N PHE A 22 -2.23 -4.90 14.47
CA PHE A 22 -2.80 -4.19 13.34
C PHE A 22 -2.11 -4.63 12.06
N ASP A 23 -2.91 -5.05 11.07
CA ASP A 23 -2.46 -5.20 9.69
C ASP A 23 -2.38 -3.84 9.04
N HIS A 24 -1.19 -3.47 8.57
CA HIS A 24 -1.00 -2.27 7.77
C HIS A 24 -1.30 -2.61 6.30
N VAL A 25 -2.48 -2.20 5.85
CA VAL A 25 -2.96 -2.43 4.50
C VAL A 25 -2.78 -1.16 3.69
N ILE A 26 -2.18 -1.28 2.51
CA ILE A 26 -2.17 -0.23 1.50
C ILE A 26 -3.09 -0.65 0.35
N SER A 27 -3.93 0.27 -0.08
CA SER A 27 -4.89 0.07 -1.17
C SER A 27 -4.52 0.99 -2.32
N PHE A 28 -4.39 0.42 -3.50
CA PHE A 28 -4.12 1.13 -4.74
C PHE A 28 -5.33 1.07 -5.64
N GLU A 29 -5.83 2.20 -6.12
CA GLU A 29 -6.87 2.25 -7.14
C GLU A 29 -6.31 2.86 -8.42
N ASN A 30 -6.22 2.04 -9.47
CA ASN A 30 -5.79 2.48 -10.77
C ASN A 30 -7.01 2.89 -11.61
N ARG A 31 -7.15 4.19 -11.85
CA ARG A 31 -8.18 4.80 -12.70
C ARG A 31 -7.75 4.94 -14.17
N CYS A 32 -6.53 4.53 -14.51
CA CYS A 32 -6.04 4.42 -15.89
C CYS A 32 -6.43 3.04 -16.48
N LEU A 33 -6.54 2.97 -17.82
CA LEU A 33 -6.73 1.70 -18.55
C LEU A 33 -5.48 0.82 -18.56
N LYS A 34 -4.29 1.44 -18.43
CA LYS A 34 -3.01 0.73 -18.47
C LYS A 34 -2.64 0.23 -17.08
N PRO A 35 -1.99 -0.94 -16.95
CA PRO A 35 -1.44 -1.37 -15.68
C PRO A 35 -0.35 -0.40 -15.22
N ILE A 36 -0.26 -0.20 -13.91
CA ILE A 36 0.76 0.65 -13.27
C ILE A 36 1.59 -0.22 -12.35
N LYS A 37 2.92 -0.13 -12.46
CA LYS A 37 3.84 -0.80 -11.53
C LYS A 37 4.25 0.19 -10.45
N VAL A 38 4.02 -0.19 -9.20
CA VAL A 38 4.37 0.60 -8.03
C VAL A 38 5.34 -0.16 -7.17
N GLN A 39 6.27 0.56 -6.56
CA GLN A 39 7.18 0.03 -5.56
C GLN A 39 6.86 0.70 -4.22
N VAL A 40 6.63 -0.09 -3.19
CA VAL A 40 6.33 0.38 -1.83
C VAL A 40 7.47 -0.01 -0.92
N CYS A 41 8.06 0.95 -0.23
CA CYS A 41 9.15 0.72 0.72
C CYS A 41 8.71 1.18 2.11
N VAL A 42 8.88 0.34 3.12
CA VAL A 42 8.47 0.64 4.50
C VAL A 42 9.65 1.29 5.25
N TYR A 43 9.38 2.42 5.92
CA TYR A 43 10.39 3.19 6.66
C TYR A 43 10.79 2.39 7.91
N LYS A 44 12.06 1.95 7.96
CA LYS A 44 12.75 1.03 8.91
C LYS A 44 13.15 -0.32 8.31
N THR A 45 12.46 -0.78 7.28
CA THR A 45 12.85 -1.93 6.45
C THR A 45 13.08 -1.44 5.03
N ALA A 46 13.83 -0.34 4.88
CA ALA A 46 13.98 0.36 3.60
C ALA A 46 14.55 -0.53 2.47
N ASP A 47 15.28 -1.59 2.81
CA ASP A 47 15.76 -2.62 1.87
C ASP A 47 14.68 -3.64 1.44
N GLN A 48 13.51 -3.67 2.08
CA GLN A 48 12.38 -4.53 1.72
C GLN A 48 11.29 -3.70 1.03
N CYS A 49 11.56 -3.37 -0.23
CA CYS A 49 10.55 -2.79 -1.11
C CYS A 49 9.73 -3.89 -1.78
N THR A 50 8.41 -3.78 -1.73
CA THR A 50 7.50 -4.68 -2.45
C THR A 50 7.09 -4.03 -3.76
N SER A 51 7.29 -4.74 -4.87
CA SER A 51 6.81 -4.32 -6.19
C SER A 51 5.43 -4.91 -6.45
N LEU A 52 4.49 -4.07 -6.86
CA LEU A 52 3.10 -4.45 -7.11
C LEU A 52 2.71 -3.94 -8.50
N GLU A 53 2.14 -4.83 -9.30
CA GLU A 53 1.43 -4.42 -10.52
C GLU A 53 -0.06 -4.22 -10.19
N ILE A 54 -0.58 -3.04 -10.49
CA ILE A 54 -1.98 -2.64 -10.31
C ILE A 54 -2.64 -2.65 -11.70
N PRO A 55 -3.50 -3.63 -12.01
CA PRO A 55 -4.18 -3.68 -13.30
C PRO A 55 -4.99 -2.42 -13.56
N GLY A 56 -5.18 -2.08 -14.84
CA GLY A 56 -6.01 -0.93 -15.22
C GLY A 56 -7.45 -1.06 -14.75
N MET A 57 -8.05 0.06 -14.33
CA MET A 57 -9.43 0.14 -13.83
C MET A 57 -9.71 -0.79 -12.64
N LYS A 58 -8.69 -1.13 -11.86
CA LYS A 58 -8.82 -2.05 -10.72
C LYS A 58 -8.21 -1.49 -9.45
N ARG A 59 -8.77 -1.96 -8.33
CA ARG A 59 -8.19 -1.83 -7.01
C ARG A 59 -7.34 -3.04 -6.67
N LYS A 60 -6.24 -2.84 -5.95
CA LYS A 60 -5.42 -3.90 -5.38
C LYS A 60 -4.94 -3.51 -3.99
N ASP A 61 -5.16 -4.42 -3.05
CA ASP A 61 -4.76 -4.24 -1.66
C ASP A 61 -3.52 -5.10 -1.37
N ALA A 62 -2.60 -4.57 -0.57
CA ALA A 62 -1.40 -5.28 -0.13
C ALA A 62 -1.17 -5.05 1.36
N VAL A 63 -0.78 -6.10 2.08
CA VAL A 63 -0.39 -6.01 3.48
C VAL A 63 1.11 -5.71 3.53
N LEU A 64 1.48 -4.55 4.08
CA LEU A 64 2.87 -4.11 4.23
C LEU A 64 3.54 -4.74 5.45
N GLY A 65 2.76 -5.18 6.42
CA GLY A 65 3.25 -5.83 7.63
C GLY A 65 2.23 -5.80 8.76
N VAL A 66 2.62 -6.41 9.88
CA VAL A 66 1.83 -6.47 11.11
C VAL A 66 2.59 -5.72 12.20
N GLY A 67 1.96 -4.71 12.79
CA GLY A 67 2.54 -3.92 13.88
C GLY A 67 1.78 -4.11 15.18
N SER A 68 2.50 -4.13 16.31
CA SER A 68 1.92 -4.04 17.65
C SER A 68 1.88 -2.57 18.10
N GLY A 69 0.71 -2.07 18.50
CA GLY A 69 0.58 -0.78 19.21
C GLY A 69 0.78 0.52 18.41
N SER A 70 1.25 0.48 17.16
CA SER A 70 1.36 1.67 16.30
C SER A 70 0.46 1.53 15.08
N GLN A 71 -0.55 2.39 14.96
CA GLN A 71 -1.34 2.55 13.73
C GLN A 71 -0.57 3.31 12.64
N ILE A 72 0.53 3.98 13.03
CA ILE A 72 1.32 4.83 12.15
C ILE A 72 2.41 3.98 11.50
N ILE A 73 2.31 3.83 10.18
CA ILE A 73 3.35 3.27 9.32
C ILE A 73 3.83 4.37 8.38
N ARG A 74 5.14 4.52 8.27
CA ARG A 74 5.76 5.42 7.29
C ARG A 74 6.16 4.58 6.08
N TYR A 75 5.86 5.06 4.89
CA TYR A 75 6.20 4.38 3.64
C TYR A 75 6.49 5.40 2.55
N THR A 76 7.21 4.95 1.52
CA THR A 76 7.43 5.70 0.29
C THR A 76 6.88 4.89 -0.88
N ILE A 77 6.19 5.55 -1.81
CA ILE A 77 5.67 4.93 -3.03
C ILE A 77 6.36 5.57 -4.22
N SER A 78 6.77 4.74 -5.17
CA SER A 78 7.34 5.20 -6.43
C SER A 78 6.69 4.45 -7.59
N GLU A 79 6.19 5.18 -8.58
CA GLU A 79 5.77 4.61 -9.87
C GLU A 79 7.01 4.20 -10.65
N ARG A 80 7.02 2.96 -11.16
CA ARG A 80 8.04 2.47 -12.08
C ARG A 80 7.41 2.41 -13.47
N ARG A 81 7.80 3.33 -14.36
CA ARG A 81 7.41 3.33 -15.79
C ARG A 81 8.22 2.34 -16.59
#